data_AF-A0A7I8W174-F1
#
_entry.id   AF-A0A7I8W174-F1
#
_cell.length_a   1.000
_cell.length_b   1.000
_cell.length_c   1.000
_cell.angle_alpha   90.00
_cell.angle_beta   90.00
_cell.angle_gamma   90.00
#
_symmetry.space_group_name_H-M   'P 1'
#
loop_
_entity.id
_entity.type
_entity.pdbx_description
1 polymer ?
#
loop_
_entity_poly.entity_id
_entity_poly.type
_entity_poly.pdbx_seq_one_letter_code
_entity_poly.pdbx_strand_id
1 'polypeptide(L)'
;MKGRSESKSPSPGRNTKHWTQRIRETVLSVTREGILDVMICGGADNGQFCYLGDIEHSNIHYFNGKLQEDEVILEIQGRQVGGFTHKDAIELVRQISKNQAPILFKTTKTG
;
A
#
# COMPACT_ATOMS: atom_id res chain seq x y z
N MET A 1 -19.96 52.25 -29.11
CA MET A 1 -20.06 50.77 -29.08
C MET A 1 -18.74 50.22 -28.57
N LYS A 2 -18.65 49.78 -27.31
CA LYS A 2 -17.48 49.09 -26.76
C LYS A 2 -17.84 47.61 -26.63
N GLY A 3 -17.29 46.78 -27.52
CA GLY A 3 -17.38 45.32 -27.41
C GLY A 3 -16.38 44.84 -26.36
N ARG A 4 -16.87 44.31 -25.25
CA ARG A 4 -16.06 43.71 -24.19
C ARG A 4 -15.66 42.31 -24.67
N SER A 5 -14.38 42.08 -24.92
CA SER A 5 -13.86 40.75 -25.25
C SER A 5 -13.94 39.86 -24.00
N GLU A 6 -14.80 38.84 -24.05
CA GLU A 6 -14.87 37.79 -23.04
C GLU A 6 -13.57 36.98 -23.01
N SER A 7 -12.92 36.97 -21.84
CA SER A 7 -11.83 36.04 -21.53
C SER A 7 -12.42 34.64 -21.40
N LYS A 8 -12.11 33.74 -22.35
CA LYS A 8 -12.41 32.31 -22.19
C LYS A 8 -11.54 31.76 -21.05
N SER A 9 -12.19 31.36 -19.95
CA SER A 9 -11.60 30.59 -18.87
C SER A 9 -10.98 29.30 -19.45
N PRO A 10 -9.80 28.87 -18.98
CA PRO A 10 -9.24 27.61 -19.43
C PRO A 10 -10.16 26.46 -18.99
N SER A 11 -10.42 25.54 -19.92
CA SER A 11 -11.17 24.30 -19.69
C SER A 11 -10.58 23.54 -18.49
N PRO A 12 -11.38 22.80 -17.68
CA PRO A 12 -10.85 21.99 -16.58
C PRO A 12 -9.99 20.87 -17.16
N GLY A 13 -8.70 21.14 -17.27
CA GLY A 13 -7.70 20.26 -17.85
C GLY A 13 -7.30 19.18 -16.87
N ARG A 14 -7.46 17.93 -17.33
CA ARG A 14 -6.81 16.71 -16.84
C ARG A 14 -7.30 16.23 -15.47
N ASN A 15 -8.20 15.26 -15.53
CA ASN A 15 -8.54 14.38 -14.42
C ASN A 15 -7.27 13.60 -14.02
N THR A 16 -6.43 14.20 -13.19
CA THR A 16 -5.28 13.52 -12.59
C THR A 16 -5.88 12.53 -11.61
N LYS A 17 -6.03 11.27 -12.01
CA LYS A 17 -6.43 10.19 -11.11
C LYS A 17 -5.49 10.24 -9.91
N HIS A 18 -5.98 10.80 -8.80
CA HIS A 18 -5.22 10.99 -7.58
C HIS A 18 -4.75 9.63 -7.11
N TRP A 19 -3.53 9.51 -6.56
CA TRP A 19 -2.96 8.22 -6.15
C TRP A 19 -3.87 7.46 -5.18
N THR A 20 -4.71 8.17 -4.41
CA THR A 20 -5.73 7.55 -3.54
C THR A 20 -6.76 6.70 -4.31
N GLN A 21 -6.99 6.98 -5.60
CA GLN A 21 -7.85 6.16 -6.46
C GLN A 21 -7.19 4.84 -6.88
N ARG A 22 -5.91 4.62 -6.54
CA ARG A 22 -5.14 3.42 -6.86
C ARG A 22 -4.80 2.56 -5.65
N ILE A 23 -5.33 2.92 -4.47
CA ILE A 23 -5.17 2.13 -3.25
C ILE A 23 -5.85 0.78 -3.46
N ARG A 24 -5.14 -0.28 -3.13
CA ARG A 24 -5.65 -1.65 -3.07
C ARG A 24 -5.76 -2.08 -1.63
N GLU A 25 -6.93 -2.61 -1.30
CA GLU A 25 -7.18 -3.22 -0.01
C GLU A 25 -7.10 -4.73 -0.18
N THR A 26 -6.19 -5.36 0.56
CA THR A 26 -6.05 -6.82 0.59
C THR A 26 -6.30 -7.31 2.01
N VAL A 27 -7.21 -8.26 2.16
CA VAL A 27 -7.49 -8.93 3.44
C VAL A 27 -7.00 -10.37 3.34
N LEU A 28 -6.11 -10.78 4.24
CA LEU A 28 -5.49 -12.10 4.22
C LEU A 28 -5.25 -12.66 5.62
N SER A 29 -5.05 -13.96 5.76
CA SER A 29 -4.49 -14.57 6.98
C SER A 29 -3.38 -15.57 6.61
N VAL A 30 -2.56 -15.92 7.60
CA VAL A 30 -1.50 -16.92 7.46
C VAL A 30 -2.05 -18.31 7.78
N THR A 31 -1.74 -19.32 6.97
CA THR A 31 -2.28 -20.69 7.11
C THR A 31 -1.41 -21.65 7.93
N ARG A 32 -0.10 -21.37 8.12
CA ARG A 32 0.88 -22.15 8.92
C ARG A 32 1.52 -21.28 10.01
N GLU A 33 2.14 -21.90 11.03
CA GLU A 33 2.91 -21.37 12.20
C GLU A 33 3.18 -19.84 12.34
N GLY A 34 2.18 -18.98 12.14
CA GLY A 34 2.11 -17.61 12.67
C GLY A 34 2.99 -16.53 12.02
N ILE A 35 3.68 -16.78 10.90
CA ILE A 35 4.51 -15.75 10.23
C ILE A 35 4.05 -15.54 8.79
N LEU A 36 3.72 -14.29 8.46
CA LEU A 36 3.40 -13.90 7.09
C LEU A 36 4.68 -13.95 6.24
N ASP A 37 4.69 -14.82 5.24
CA ASP A 37 5.83 -15.03 4.34
C ASP A 37 5.82 -14.02 3.19
N VAL A 38 6.03 -12.76 3.57
CA VAL A 38 6.07 -11.61 2.67
C VAL A 38 7.37 -10.87 2.92
N MET A 39 8.18 -10.67 1.88
CA MET A 39 9.36 -9.83 1.97
C MET A 39 8.93 -8.36 2.04
N ILE A 40 9.44 -7.65 3.05
CA ILE A 40 9.32 -6.19 3.15
C ILE A 40 10.65 -5.60 2.73
N CYS A 41 10.62 -4.63 1.81
CA CYS A 41 11.78 -3.94 1.29
C CYS A 41 11.68 -2.42 1.58
N GLY A 42 12.76 -1.67 1.33
CA GLY A 42 12.80 -0.22 1.55
C GLY A 42 12.92 0.15 3.03
N GLY A 43 12.37 1.31 3.42
CA GLY A 43 12.43 1.84 4.79
C GLY A 43 12.96 3.27 4.84
N ALA A 44 12.49 4.05 5.82
CA ALA A 44 12.86 5.45 5.99
C ALA A 44 14.35 5.65 6.32
N ASP A 45 14.97 4.64 6.96
CA ASP A 45 16.41 4.52 7.18
C ASP A 45 17.22 4.42 5.86
N ASN A 46 16.57 4.04 4.76
CA ASN A 46 17.14 4.02 3.42
C ASN A 46 16.62 5.18 2.53
N GLY A 47 15.84 6.11 3.08
CA GLY A 47 15.20 7.18 2.32
C GLY A 47 14.12 6.70 1.34
N GLN A 48 13.53 5.52 1.60
CA GLN A 48 12.54 4.88 0.73
C GLN A 48 11.24 4.57 1.47
N PHE A 49 10.13 4.45 0.74
CA PHE A 49 8.92 3.85 1.30
C PHE A 49 9.11 2.35 1.52
N CYS A 50 8.39 1.78 2.48
CA CYS A 50 8.29 0.33 2.60
C CYS A 50 7.46 -0.22 1.43
N TYR A 51 7.91 -1.28 0.79
CA TYR A 51 7.21 -1.94 -0.30
C TYR A 51 7.30 -3.46 -0.19
N LEU A 52 6.43 -4.16 -0.92
CA LEU A 52 6.40 -5.60 -0.98
C LEU A 52 7.46 -6.10 -1.95
N GLY A 53 8.41 -6.90 -1.47
CA GLY A 53 9.28 -7.72 -2.31
C GLY A 53 8.60 -9.05 -2.66
N ASP A 54 9.38 -10.10 -2.82
CA ASP A 54 8.91 -11.46 -3.11
C ASP A 54 7.82 -11.94 -2.13
N ILE A 55 6.80 -12.62 -2.67
CA ILE A 55 5.64 -13.09 -1.90
C ILE A 55 5.42 -14.59 -2.11
N GLU A 56 5.55 -15.38 -1.05
CA GLU A 56 5.19 -16.81 -1.07
C GLU A 56 3.70 -16.98 -0.78
N HIS A 57 2.91 -17.06 -1.85
CA HIS A 57 1.45 -17.13 -1.74
C HIS A 57 0.92 -18.46 -1.19
N SER A 58 1.71 -19.55 -1.18
CA SER A 58 1.22 -20.88 -0.75
C SER A 58 0.76 -20.94 0.70
N ASN A 59 1.27 -20.05 1.56
CA ASN A 59 0.94 -19.98 2.99
C ASN A 59 -0.06 -18.85 3.34
N ILE A 60 -0.66 -18.22 2.33
CA ILE A 60 -1.56 -17.07 2.51
C ILE A 60 -2.97 -17.45 2.07
N HIS A 61 -3.94 -17.26 2.97
CA HIS A 61 -5.35 -17.32 2.64
C HIS A 61 -5.88 -15.92 2.38
N TYR A 62 -6.30 -15.63 1.13
CA TYR A 62 -6.86 -14.34 0.75
C TYR A 62 -8.38 -14.33 0.91
N PHE A 63 -8.90 -13.36 1.66
CA PHE A 63 -10.34 -13.09 1.78
C PHE A 63 -10.80 -12.01 0.80
N ASN A 64 -9.92 -11.06 0.48
CA ASN A 64 -10.17 -10.01 -0.48
C ASN A 64 -8.86 -9.53 -1.12
N GLY A 65 -8.89 -9.26 -2.43
CA GLY A 65 -7.72 -8.80 -3.17
C GLY A 65 -6.58 -9.82 -3.18
N LYS A 66 -5.41 -9.37 -3.64
CA LYS A 66 -4.16 -10.13 -3.58
C LYS A 66 -3.01 -9.14 -3.50
N LEU A 67 -2.05 -9.43 -2.63
CA LEU A 67 -0.80 -8.67 -2.58
C LEU A 67 -0.04 -8.86 -3.88
N GLN A 68 0.61 -7.80 -4.36
CA GLN A 68 1.51 -7.85 -5.50
C GLN A 68 2.88 -7.31 -5.10
N GLU A 69 3.91 -7.90 -5.69
CA GLU A 69 5.28 -7.42 -5.60
C GLU A 69 5.37 -5.97 -6.13
N ASP A 70 6.36 -5.23 -5.63
CA ASP A 70 6.66 -3.84 -5.93
C ASP A 70 5.57 -2.82 -5.53
N GLU A 71 4.53 -3.24 -4.78
CA GLU A 71 3.56 -2.30 -4.23
C GLU A 71 4.07 -1.62 -2.97
N VAL A 72 3.90 -0.31 -2.90
CA VAL A 72 4.19 0.48 -1.70
C VAL A 72 3.14 0.22 -0.64
N ILE A 73 3.58 -0.05 0.58
CA ILE A 73 2.73 -0.29 1.74
C ILE A 73 2.39 1.06 2.36
N LEU A 74 1.11 1.33 2.53
CA LEU A 74 0.61 2.57 3.11
C LEU A 74 0.12 2.34 4.55
N GLU A 75 -0.66 1.28 4.74
CA GLU A 75 -1.21 0.90 6.04
C GLU A 75 -1.22 -0.61 6.21
N ILE A 76 -1.03 -1.06 7.46
CA ILE A 76 -1.27 -2.45 7.86
C ILE A 76 -2.10 -2.44 9.14
N GLN A 77 -3.26 -3.10 9.13
CA GLN A 77 -4.21 -3.10 10.25
C GLN A 77 -4.56 -1.68 10.73
N GLY A 78 -4.74 -0.74 9.79
CA GLY A 78 -5.05 0.66 10.08
C GLY A 78 -3.86 1.49 10.63
N ARG A 79 -2.68 0.90 10.80
CA ARG A 79 -1.46 1.62 11.19
C ARG A 79 -0.76 2.12 9.93
N GLN A 80 -0.60 3.45 9.82
CA GLN A 80 0.20 4.05 8.75
C GLN A 80 1.67 3.66 8.91
N VAL A 81 2.29 3.21 7.82
CA VAL A 81 3.71 2.80 7.80
C VAL A 81 4.63 3.85 7.14
N GLY A 82 4.08 5.00 6.77
CA GLY A 82 4.87 6.13 6.24
C GLY A 82 5.89 6.60 7.28
N GLY A 83 7.18 6.57 6.91
CA GLY A 83 8.27 6.95 7.81
C GLY A 83 8.80 5.82 8.71
N PHE A 84 8.28 4.60 8.60
CA PHE A 84 8.83 3.45 9.34
C PHE A 84 10.23 3.11 8.83
N THR A 85 11.13 2.75 9.74
CA THR A 85 12.37 2.06 9.35
C THR A 85 12.04 0.67 8.80
N HIS A 86 12.96 0.10 8.02
CA HIS A 86 12.83 -1.26 7.52
C HIS A 86 12.54 -2.26 8.66
N LYS A 87 13.26 -2.11 9.76
CA LYS A 87 13.14 -2.95 10.95
C LYS A 87 11.75 -2.83 11.60
N ASP A 88 11.23 -1.61 11.74
CA ASP A 88 9.91 -1.38 12.34
C ASP A 88 8.77 -1.98 11.51
N ALA A 89 8.90 -1.92 10.18
CA ALA A 89 7.92 -2.52 9.27
C ALA A 89 7.90 -4.05 9.37
N ILE A 90 9.07 -4.69 9.42
CA ILE A 90 9.18 -6.15 9.62
C ILE A 90 8.59 -6.55 10.98
N GLU A 91 8.94 -5.83 12.05
CA GLU A 91 8.44 -6.16 13.39
C GLU A 91 6.92 -5.98 13.49
N LEU A 92 6.38 -4.96 12.83
CA LEU A 92 4.94 -4.78 12.70
C LEU A 92 4.28 -6.01 12.07
N VAL A 93 4.76 -6.45 10.89
CA VAL A 93 4.20 -7.60 10.17
C VAL A 93 4.26 -8.87 11.01
N ARG A 94 5.41 -9.12 11.66
CA ARG A 94 5.57 -10.26 12.58
C ARG A 94 4.59 -10.18 13.74
N GLN A 95 4.39 -9.01 14.34
CA GLN A 95 3.51 -8.85 15.49
C GLN A 95 2.06 -9.18 15.12
N ILE A 96 1.57 -8.66 14.00
CA ILE A 96 0.18 -8.84 13.58
C ILE A 96 -0.12 -10.22 12.98
N SER A 97 0.91 -10.94 12.50
CA SER A 97 0.72 -12.28 11.92
C SER A 97 0.64 -13.39 12.98
N LYS A 98 1.08 -13.12 14.22
CA LYS A 98 1.22 -14.11 15.30
C LYS A 98 -0.05 -14.90 15.63
N ASN A 99 -1.23 -14.27 15.53
CA ASN A 99 -2.48 -14.86 15.98
C ASN A 99 -3.36 -15.40 14.84
N GLN A 100 -2.86 -15.45 13.60
CA GLN A 100 -3.58 -15.92 12.41
C GLN A 100 -4.89 -15.14 12.11
N ALA A 101 -5.13 -14.01 12.79
CA ALA A 101 -6.29 -13.18 12.53
C ALA A 101 -6.19 -12.54 11.13
N PRO A 102 -7.32 -12.24 10.47
CA PRO A 102 -7.30 -11.52 9.19
C PRO A 102 -6.57 -10.17 9.30
N ILE A 103 -5.71 -9.91 8.32
CA ILE A 103 -4.82 -8.76 8.18
C ILE A 103 -5.26 -7.94 6.98
N LEU A 104 -5.59 -6.67 7.23
CA LEU A 104 -5.84 -5.69 6.18
C LEU A 104 -4.55 -4.97 5.81
N PHE A 105 -4.14 -5.10 4.56
CA PHE A 105 -3.11 -4.29 3.91
C PHE A 105 -3.77 -3.24 3.02
N LYS A 106 -3.26 -2.01 3.07
CA LYS A 106 -3.49 -1.01 2.04
C LYS A 106 -2.19 -0.73 1.31
N THR A 107 -2.18 -1.01 0.02
CA THR A 107 -1.02 -0.86 -0.85
C THR A 107 -1.36 0.01 -2.05
N THR A 108 -0.35 0.48 -2.77
CA THR A 108 -0.53 1.12 -4.09
C THR A 108 0.59 0.71 -5.01
N LYS A 109 0.29 0.60 -6.31
CA LYS A 109 1.36 0.54 -7.31
C LYS A 109 2.12 1.85 -7.35
N THR A 110 3.44 1.74 -7.42
CA THR A 110 4.29 2.83 -7.89
C THR A 110 3.91 3.16 -9.33
N GLY A 111 3.80 4.46 -9.62
CA GLY A 111 3.22 4.98 -10.86
C GLY A 111 4.13 4.85 -12.06
#